data_AF-A0A2G4IWV6-F1
#
_entry.id   AF-A0A2G4IWV6-F1
#
_cell.length_a   1.000
_cell.length_b   1.000
_cell.length_c   1.000
_cell.angle_alpha   90.00
_cell.angle_beta   90.00
_cell.angle_gamma   90.00
#
_symmetry.space_group_name_H-M   'P 1'
#
loop_
_entity.id
_entity.type
_entity.pdbx_description
1 polymer ?
#
loop_
_entity_poly.entity_id
_entity_poly.type
_entity_poly.pdbx_seq_one_letter_code
_entity_poly.pdbx_strand_id
1 'polypeptide(L)'
;MKAQPEPLRLTDSPWLWTLLFSLMALIGTALIAPKFDKRQRQIENRFLGREQAAHERNRRAAGLPPIDLAVDAQEPDAIAKPRMVPLWTLGTVAALAAIVSAGMLTREIYPMIKRRRER
;
A
#
# COMPACT_ATOMS: atom_id res chain seq x y z
N MET A 1 -12.17 -38.53 -33.91
CA MET A 1 -13.08 -37.86 -32.94
C MET A 1 -12.62 -36.41 -32.79
N LYS A 2 -13.47 -35.42 -33.12
CA LYS A 2 -13.17 -34.02 -32.82
C LYS A 2 -13.49 -33.79 -31.34
N ALA A 3 -12.50 -33.48 -30.52
CA ALA A 3 -12.72 -33.08 -29.14
C ALA A 3 -13.58 -31.80 -29.15
N GLN A 4 -14.70 -31.80 -28.43
CA GLN A 4 -15.43 -30.56 -28.21
C GLN A 4 -14.62 -29.67 -27.26
N PRO A 5 -14.54 -28.35 -27.49
CA PRO A 5 -13.87 -27.46 -26.58
C PRO A 5 -14.59 -27.46 -25.23
N GLU A 6 -13.86 -27.73 -24.16
CA GLU A 6 -14.38 -27.64 -22.79
C GLU A 6 -14.97 -26.25 -22.52
N PRO A 7 -16.12 -26.15 -21.84
CA PRO A 7 -16.68 -24.86 -21.48
C PRO A 7 -15.75 -24.14 -20.50
N LEU A 8 -15.28 -22.95 -20.90
CA LEU A 8 -14.52 -22.04 -20.04
C LEU A 8 -15.23 -21.86 -18.69
N ARG A 9 -14.54 -22.18 -17.59
CA ARG A 9 -15.03 -21.95 -16.23
C ARG A 9 -14.43 -20.65 -15.70
N LEU A 10 -15.23 -19.85 -15.01
CA LEU A 10 -14.78 -18.58 -14.41
C LEU A 10 -13.58 -18.76 -13.48
N THR A 11 -13.54 -19.88 -12.76
CA THR A 11 -12.47 -20.26 -11.83
C THR A 11 -11.13 -20.51 -12.48
N ASP A 12 -11.11 -20.75 -13.80
CA ASP A 12 -9.89 -21.01 -14.56
C ASP A 12 -9.25 -19.70 -15.07
N SER A 13 -9.96 -18.57 -14.94
CA SER A 13 -9.45 -17.26 -15.33
C SER A 13 -8.43 -16.75 -14.31
N PRO A 14 -7.18 -16.46 -14.73
CA PRO A 14 -6.19 -15.86 -13.83
C PRO A 14 -6.59 -14.45 -13.37
N TRP A 15 -7.43 -13.76 -14.15
CA TRP A 15 -7.92 -12.42 -13.82
C TRP A 15 -8.91 -12.43 -12.66
N LEU A 16 -9.72 -13.49 -12.52
CA LEU A 16 -10.60 -13.65 -11.37
C LEU A 16 -9.80 -13.72 -10.07
N TRP A 17 -8.77 -14.56 -10.03
CA TRP A 17 -7.94 -14.72 -8.84
C TRP A 17 -7.17 -13.46 -8.52
N THR A 18 -6.58 -12.81 -9.53
CA THR A 18 -5.87 -11.54 -9.35
C THR A 18 -6.81 -10.47 -8.76
N LEU A 19 -8.04 -10.37 -9.26
CA LEU A 19 -9.05 -9.46 -8.73
C LEU A 19 -9.38 -9.78 -7.27
N LEU A 20 -9.65 -11.06 -6.96
CA LEU A 20 -9.98 -11.51 -5.61
C LEU A 20 -8.87 -11.16 -4.61
N PHE A 21 -7.62 -11.49 -4.93
CA PHE A 21 -6.48 -11.19 -4.06
C PHE A 21 -6.22 -9.69 -3.93
N SER A 22 -6.42 -8.91 -5.00
CA SER A 22 -6.28 -7.45 -4.96
C SER A 22 -7.34 -6.81 -4.04
N LEU A 23 -8.59 -7.29 -4.11
CA LEU A 23 -9.66 -6.85 -3.21
C LEU A 23 -9.37 -7.23 -1.75
N MET A 24 -8.89 -8.46 -1.51
CA MET A 24 -8.47 -8.89 -0.18
C MET A 24 -7.31 -8.03 0.36
N ALA A 25 -6.34 -7.68 -0.49
CA ALA A 25 -5.24 -6.81 -0.11
C ALA A 25 -5.72 -5.39 0.26
N LEU A 26 -6.67 -4.83 -0.50
CA LEU A 26 -7.29 -3.53 -0.17
C LEU A 26 -8.00 -3.57 1.19
N ILE A 27 -8.81 -4.59 1.43
CA ILE A 27 -9.52 -4.76 2.70
C ILE A 27 -8.50 -4.94 3.85
N GLY A 28 -7.51 -5.82 3.67
CA GLY A 28 -6.46 -6.04 4.66
C GLY A 28 -5.72 -4.76 4.99
N THR A 29 -5.33 -3.98 3.97
CA THR A 29 -4.64 -2.70 4.12
C THR A 29 -5.49 -1.69 4.89
N ALA A 30 -6.79 -1.59 4.58
CA ALA A 30 -7.71 -0.70 5.29
C ALA A 30 -7.87 -1.09 6.76
N LEU A 31 -7.98 -2.39 7.06
CA LEU A 31 -8.12 -2.89 8.42
C LEU A 31 -6.86 -2.67 9.28
N ILE A 32 -5.67 -2.83 8.70
CA ILE A 32 -4.42 -2.67 9.45
C ILE A 32 -3.96 -1.22 9.57
N ALA A 33 -4.49 -0.31 8.75
CA ALA A 33 -4.07 1.09 8.68
C ALA A 33 -3.92 1.77 10.05
N PRO A 34 -4.94 1.83 10.94
CA PRO A 34 -4.80 2.55 12.21
C PRO A 34 -3.75 1.95 13.15
N LYS A 35 -3.53 0.62 13.08
CA LYS A 35 -2.53 -0.07 13.89
C LYS A 35 -1.12 0.18 13.36
N PHE A 36 -0.95 0.08 12.04
CA PHE A 36 0.31 0.37 11.37
C PHE A 36 0.71 1.82 11.62
N ASP A 37 -0.26 2.74 11.54
CA ASP A 37 -0.08 4.16 11.79
C ASP A 37 0.55 4.49 13.14
N LYS A 38 0.02 3.90 14.21
CA LYS A 38 0.56 4.10 15.56
C LYS A 38 1.98 3.55 15.68
N ARG A 39 2.24 2.36 15.11
CA ARG A 39 3.57 1.73 15.19
C ARG A 39 4.61 2.48 14.37
N GLN A 40 4.25 2.91 13.17
CA GLN A 40 5.13 3.65 12.29
C GLN A 40 5.57 4.96 12.95
N ARG A 41 4.64 5.72 13.56
CA ARG A 41 4.96 6.94 14.33
C ARG A 41 5.96 6.68 15.46
N GLN A 42 5.78 5.61 16.22
CA GLN A 42 6.71 5.27 17.32
C GLN A 42 8.12 4.96 16.82
N ILE A 43 8.24 4.26 15.70
CA ILE A 43 9.53 3.89 15.10
C ILE A 43 10.21 5.13 14.52
N GLU A 44 9.49 5.92 13.73
CA GLU A 44 10.01 7.14 13.10
C GLU A 44 10.44 8.17 14.15
N ASN A 45 9.67 8.37 15.23
CA ASN A 45 10.05 9.29 16.32
C ASN A 45 11.36 8.87 17.00
N ARG A 46 11.56 7.56 17.24
CA ARG A 46 12.81 7.05 17.83
C ARG A 46 14.00 7.22 16.88
N PHE A 47 13.77 7.00 15.58
CA PHE A 47 14.80 7.18 14.57
C PHE A 47 15.22 8.66 14.47
N LEU A 48 14.26 9.57 14.32
CA LEU A 48 14.49 11.01 14.25
C LEU A 48 15.21 11.55 15.49
N GLY A 49 14.83 11.08 16.69
CA GLY A 49 15.52 11.49 17.92
C GLY A 49 17.00 11.08 17.95
N ARG A 50 17.34 9.90 17.44
CA ARG A 50 18.75 9.46 17.32
C ARG A 50 19.50 10.25 16.27
N GLU A 51 18.86 10.54 15.14
CA GLU A 51 19.44 11.34 14.05
C GLU A 51 19.75 12.77 14.53
N GLN A 52 18.83 13.42 15.22
CA GLN A 52 19.04 14.74 15.83
C GLN A 52 20.17 14.72 16.86
N ALA A 53 20.21 13.72 17.73
CA ALA A 53 21.29 13.58 18.71
C ALA A 53 22.66 13.37 18.05
N ALA A 54 22.73 12.60 16.95
CA ALA A 54 23.95 12.41 16.18
C ALA A 54 24.38 13.70 15.47
N HIS A 55 23.43 14.42 14.85
CA HIS A 55 23.68 15.70 14.20
C HIS A 55 24.22 16.74 15.20
N GLU A 56 23.65 16.81 16.41
CA GLU A 56 24.11 17.71 17.46
C GLU A 56 25.51 17.35 17.97
N ARG A 57 25.83 16.07 18.12
CA ARG A 57 27.21 15.63 18.45
C ARG A 57 28.22 16.09 17.39
N ASN A 58 27.86 15.98 16.11
CA ASN A 58 28.71 16.43 15.01
C ASN A 58 28.88 17.96 14.99
N ARG A 59 27.81 18.72 15.29
CA ARG A 59 27.88 20.19 15.42
C ARG A 59 28.83 20.61 16.52
N ARG A 60 28.75 19.97 17.70
CA ARG A 60 29.65 20.25 18.82
C ARG A 60 31.10 19.92 18.48
N ALA A 61 31.34 18.81 17.78
CA ALA A 61 32.68 18.46 17.30
C ALA A 61 33.23 19.50 16.29
N ALA A 62 32.36 20.17 15.53
CA ALA A 62 32.71 21.27 14.64
C ALA A 62 32.84 22.64 15.34
N GLY A 63 32.75 22.69 16.68
CA GLY A 63 32.86 23.92 17.46
C GLY A 63 31.65 24.87 17.37
N LEU A 64 30.52 24.40 16.82
CA LEU A 64 29.29 25.18 16.77
C LEU A 64 28.63 25.26 18.15
N PRO A 65 27.93 26.37 18.46
CA PRO A 65 27.21 26.50 19.72
C PRO A 65 26.14 25.40 19.86
N PRO A 66 25.98 24.84 21.07
CA PRO A 66 25.04 23.77 21.32
C PRO A 66 23.60 24.27 21.18
N ILE A 67 22.76 23.45 20.55
CA ILE A 67 21.32 23.70 20.45
C ILE A 67 20.63 22.89 21.56
N ASP A 68 19.73 23.54 22.30
CA ASP A 68 18.90 22.85 23.27
C ASP A 68 17.71 22.17 22.58
N LEU A 69 17.91 20.89 22.25
CA LEU A 69 16.91 20.06 21.59
C LEU A 69 15.62 19.91 22.42
N ALA A 70 15.64 20.16 23.73
CA ALA A 70 14.46 20.07 24.58
C ALA A 70 13.57 21.32 24.50
N VAL A 71 14.16 22.49 24.28
CA VAL A 71 13.45 23.77 24.12
C VAL A 71 12.87 23.90 22.72
N ASP A 72 13.59 23.41 21.70
CA ASP A 72 13.13 23.41 20.30
C ASP A 72 12.23 22.21 19.94
N ALA A 73 11.92 21.34 20.90
CA ALA A 73 11.05 20.18 20.69
C ALA A 73 9.61 20.63 20.41
N GLN A 74 9.23 20.63 19.14
CA GLN A 74 7.83 20.87 18.75
C GLN A 74 6.96 19.65 19.08
N GLU A 75 5.70 19.91 19.43
CA GLU A 75 4.72 18.84 19.70
C GLU A 75 4.57 17.93 18.47
N PRO A 76 4.61 16.60 18.64
CA PRO A 76 4.55 15.63 17.54
C PRO A 76 3.32 15.78 16.63
N ASP A 77 2.21 16.30 17.16
CA ASP A 77 0.97 16.52 16.42
C ASP A 77 0.98 17.84 15.61
N ALA A 78 1.86 18.79 15.95
CA ALA A 78 1.98 20.08 15.25
C ALA A 78 2.81 19.97 13.96
N ILE A 79 3.73 19.00 13.87
CA ILE A 79 4.47 18.68 12.64
C ILE A 79 4.12 17.26 12.21
N ALA A 80 3.02 17.10 11.47
CA ALA A 80 2.76 15.85 10.78
C ALA A 80 3.81 15.66 9.67
N LYS A 81 5.00 15.12 10.01
CA LYS A 81 6.00 14.74 9.00
C LYS A 81 5.37 13.69 8.09
N PRO A 82 5.47 13.87 6.75
CA PRO A 82 5.02 12.84 5.82
C PRO A 82 5.81 11.56 6.10
N ARG A 83 5.08 10.44 6.19
CA ARG A 83 5.65 9.14 6.54
C ARG A 83 6.67 8.72 5.50
N MET A 84 7.74 8.08 5.96
CA MET A 84 8.81 7.65 5.08
C MET A 84 8.35 6.55 4.13
N VAL A 85 7.45 5.66 4.58
CA VAL A 85 6.77 4.67 3.74
C VAL A 85 5.26 4.75 3.96
N PRO A 86 4.53 5.42 3.05
CA PRO A 86 3.12 5.63 3.25
C PRO A 86 2.29 4.43 2.77
N LEU A 87 1.25 4.06 3.54
CA LEU A 87 0.37 2.92 3.24
C LEU A 87 -0.34 3.02 1.87
N TRP A 88 -0.46 4.23 1.33
CA TRP A 88 -1.16 4.47 0.07
C TRP A 88 -0.45 3.81 -1.12
N THR A 89 0.86 3.53 -1.06
CA THR A 89 1.57 2.84 -2.15
C THR A 89 1.06 1.41 -2.33
N LEU A 90 0.88 0.67 -1.23
CA LEU A 90 0.27 -0.65 -1.25
C LEU A 90 -1.18 -0.58 -1.72
N GLY A 91 -1.94 0.39 -1.20
CA GLY A 91 -3.33 0.60 -1.59
C GLY A 91 -3.50 0.92 -3.08
N THR A 92 -2.64 1.79 -3.64
CA THR A 92 -2.69 2.18 -5.06
C THR A 92 -2.30 1.04 -5.98
N VAL A 93 -1.25 0.29 -5.66
CA VAL A 93 -0.87 -0.90 -6.43
C VAL A 93 -2.00 -1.93 -6.43
N ALA A 94 -2.60 -2.22 -5.27
CA ALA A 94 -3.72 -3.15 -5.18
C ALA A 94 -4.97 -2.64 -5.93
N ALA A 95 -5.26 -1.34 -5.87
CA ALA A 95 -6.37 -0.73 -6.60
C ALA A 95 -6.18 -0.81 -8.12
N LEU A 96 -4.98 -0.49 -8.61
CA LEU A 96 -4.63 -0.62 -10.03
C LEU A 96 -4.75 -2.07 -10.51
N ALA A 97 -4.20 -3.01 -9.73
CA ALA A 97 -4.31 -4.44 -10.03
C ALA A 97 -5.77 -4.90 -10.10
N ALA A 98 -6.63 -4.45 -9.16
CA ALA A 98 -8.07 -4.73 -9.18
C ALA A 98 -8.77 -4.16 -10.42
N ILE A 99 -8.47 -2.91 -10.80
CA ILE A 99 -9.07 -2.28 -11.99
C ILE A 99 -8.67 -3.02 -13.26
N VAL A 100 -7.37 -3.32 -13.43
CA VAL A 100 -6.86 -4.03 -14.62
C VAL A 100 -7.47 -5.43 -14.72
N SER A 101 -7.47 -6.17 -13.60
CA SER A 101 -8.03 -7.52 -13.57
C SER A 101 -9.53 -7.55 -13.80
N ALA A 102 -10.29 -6.61 -13.23
CA ALA A 102 -11.72 -6.46 -13.53
C ALA A 102 -11.98 -6.15 -15.01
N GLY A 103 -11.17 -5.28 -15.62
CA GLY A 103 -11.26 -4.98 -17.05
C GLY A 103 -10.99 -6.20 -17.93
N MET A 104 -9.92 -6.95 -17.64
CA MET A 104 -9.55 -8.15 -18.37
C MET A 104 -10.57 -9.29 -18.19
N LEU A 105 -11.05 -9.49 -16.97
CA LEU A 105 -12.10 -10.46 -16.67
C LEU A 105 -13.38 -10.13 -17.42
N THR A 106 -13.78 -8.85 -17.44
CA THR A 106 -14.95 -8.40 -18.21
C THR A 106 -14.78 -8.67 -19.70
N ARG A 107 -13.60 -8.39 -20.25
CA ARG A 107 -13.25 -8.66 -21.66
C ARG A 107 -13.34 -10.15 -21.98
N GLU A 108 -12.91 -11.03 -21.08
CA GLU A 108 -12.96 -12.48 -21.25
C GLU A 108 -14.39 -13.04 -21.18
N ILE A 109 -15.20 -12.54 -20.25
CA ILE A 109 -16.56 -13.03 -20.00
C ILE A 109 -17.58 -12.48 -21.01
N TYR A 110 -17.42 -11.24 -21.45
CA TYR A 110 -18.35 -10.58 -22.38
C TYR A 110 -18.73 -11.43 -23.62
N PRO A 111 -17.77 -12.02 -24.38
CA PRO A 111 -18.11 -12.88 -25.53
C PRO A 111 -18.79 -14.20 -25.14
N MET A 112 -18.68 -14.66 -23.89
CA MET A 112 -19.41 -15.84 -23.40
C MET A 112 -20.88 -15.48 -23.12
N ILE A 113 -21.14 -14.37 -22.44
CA ILE A 113 -22.49 -13.90 -22.12
C ILE A 113 -23.28 -13.64 -23.41
N LYS A 114 -22.65 -12.95 -24.39
CA LYS A 114 -23.27 -12.68 -25.68
C LYS A 114 -23.71 -13.96 -26.39
N ARG A 115 -22.83 -14.97 -26.46
CA ARG A 115 -23.12 -16.26 -27.10
C ARG A 115 -24.19 -17.10 -26.41
N ARG A 116 -24.40 -16.95 -25.10
CA ARG A 116 -25.52 -17.59 -24.39
C ARG A 116 -26.86 -16.90 -24.63
N ARG A 117 -26.86 -15.60 -24.91
CA ARG A 117 -28.08 -14.82 -25.13
C ARG A 117 -28.67 -15.03 -26.54
N GLU A 118 -27.85 -15.45 -27.50
CA GLU A 118 -28.24 -15.71 -28.90
C GLU A 118 -28.66 -17.17 -29.17
N ARG A 119 -28.66 -18.03 -28.14
CA ARG A 119 -29.18 -19.42 -28.21
C ARG A 119 -30.49 -19.52 -27.44
#